data_AF-A0A972V677-F1
#
_entry.id   AF-A0A972V677-F1
#
_cell.length_a   1.000
_cell.length_b   1.000
_cell.length_c   1.000
_cell.angle_alpha   90.00
_cell.angle_beta   90.00
_cell.angle_gamma   90.00
#
_symmetry.space_group_name_H-M   'P 1'
#
loop_
_entity.id
_entity.type
_entity.pdbx_description
1 polymer ?
#
loop_
_entity_poly.entity_id
_entity_poly.type
_entity_poly.pdbx_seq_one_letter_code
_entity_poly.pdbx_strand_id
1 'polypeptide(L)'
;MALRTPLGQVRGLGSAKEGTHHWWLQRLTGLALVPLTIWFVASLAALAGADHDHVVDWLSSPIVAVFVILVVGVGFYHLKIGVQVVIED
;
A
#
# COMPACT_ATOMS: atom_id res chain seq x y z
N MET A 1 -12.11 -5.50 -44.39
CA MET A 1 -12.08 -4.81 -43.08
C MET A 1 -13.41 -5.04 -42.38
N ALA A 2 -13.41 -5.66 -41.20
CA ALA A 2 -14.64 -5.91 -40.47
C ALA A 2 -15.20 -4.59 -39.88
N LEU A 3 -16.44 -4.24 -40.24
CA LEU A 3 -17.16 -3.05 -39.77
C LEU A 3 -17.74 -3.28 -38.36
N ARG A 4 -16.92 -3.70 -37.40
CA ARG A 4 -17.36 -3.84 -36.00
C ARG A 4 -16.75 -2.74 -35.16
N THR A 5 -17.60 -1.98 -34.48
CA THR A 5 -17.17 -0.99 -33.49
C THR A 5 -16.39 -1.68 -32.37
N PRO A 6 -15.44 -0.99 -31.71
CA PRO A 6 -14.70 -1.56 -30.57
C PRO A 6 -15.62 -2.15 -29.51
N LEU A 7 -16.73 -1.48 -29.19
CA LEU A 7 -17.78 -1.98 -28.30
C LEU A 7 -18.44 -3.29 -28.79
N GLY A 8 -18.67 -3.43 -30.10
CA GLY A 8 -19.20 -4.66 -30.70
C GLY A 8 -18.20 -5.82 -30.73
N GLN A 9 -16.89 -5.55 -30.61
CA GLN A 9 -15.86 -6.57 -30.50
C GLN A 9 -15.77 -7.14 -29.08
N VAL A 10 -16.01 -6.31 -28.05
CA VAL A 10 -15.88 -6.71 -26.64
C VAL A 10 -17.20 -7.06 -25.94
N ARG A 11 -18.36 -6.65 -26.49
CA ARG A 11 -19.68 -7.03 -25.94
C ARG A 11 -19.84 -8.55 -25.95
N GLY A 12 -20.13 -9.11 -24.78
CA GLY A 12 -20.36 -10.55 -24.59
C GLY A 12 -19.14 -11.33 -24.07
N LEU A 13 -17.95 -10.72 -24.00
CA LEU A 13 -16.75 -11.36 -23.43
C LEU A 13 -16.80 -11.49 -21.89
N GLY A 14 -17.71 -10.77 -21.23
CA GLY A 14 -17.86 -10.78 -19.77
C GLY A 14 -16.84 -9.88 -19.06
N SER A 15 -16.96 -9.80 -17.73
CA SER A 15 -16.01 -9.08 -16.87
C SER A 15 -14.81 -9.98 -16.55
N ALA A 16 -13.63 -9.38 -16.35
CA ALA A 16 -12.45 -10.05 -15.79
C ALA A 16 -12.65 -10.48 -14.32
N LYS A 17 -13.67 -9.94 -13.62
CA LYS A 17 -14.12 -10.26 -12.25
C LYS A 17 -13.12 -10.03 -11.10
N GLU A 18 -11.84 -9.78 -11.37
CA GLU A 18 -10.80 -9.62 -10.34
C GLU A 18 -10.48 -8.15 -10.00
N GLY A 19 -10.76 -7.21 -10.93
CA GLY A 19 -10.29 -5.82 -10.82
C GLY A 19 -10.87 -5.02 -9.64
N THR A 20 -12.11 -5.27 -9.24
CA THR A 20 -12.77 -4.50 -8.16
C THR A 20 -12.12 -4.74 -6.80
N HIS A 21 -11.75 -5.99 -6.50
CA HIS A 21 -11.10 -6.33 -5.24
C HIS A 21 -9.69 -5.73 -5.17
N HIS A 22 -8.91 -5.86 -6.25
CA HIS A 22 -7.58 -5.25 -6.36
C HIS A 22 -7.66 -3.72 -6.21
N TRP A 23 -8.58 -3.08 -6.93
CA TRP A 23 -8.84 -1.64 -6.84
C TRP A 23 -9.19 -1.20 -5.42
N TRP A 24 -10.04 -1.94 -4.72
CA TRP A 24 -10.45 -1.63 -3.36
C TRP A 24 -9.29 -1.72 -2.37
N LEU A 25 -8.52 -2.80 -2.44
CA LEU A 25 -7.35 -3.02 -1.58
C LEU A 25 -6.29 -1.93 -1.74
N GLN A 26 -6.08 -1.42 -2.96
CA GLN A 26 -5.21 -0.26 -3.21
C GLN A 26 -5.61 0.97 -2.38
N ARG A 27 -6.91 1.29 -2.32
CA ARG A 27 -7.41 2.46 -1.56
C ARG A 27 -7.30 2.21 -0.07
N LEU A 28 -7.72 1.03 0.39
CA LEU A 28 -7.69 0.70 1.81
C LEU A 28 -6.26 0.77 2.37
N THR A 29 -5.32 0.16 1.67
CA THR A 29 -3.90 0.12 2.09
C THR A 29 -3.25 1.50 1.98
N GLY A 30 -3.55 2.28 0.94
CA GLY A 30 -3.12 3.67 0.84
C GLY A 30 -3.67 4.53 1.98
N LEU A 31 -4.96 4.42 2.29
CA LEU A 31 -5.61 5.18 3.37
C LEU A 31 -5.03 4.82 4.75
N ALA A 32 -4.67 3.56 4.97
CA ALA A 32 -3.97 3.12 6.18
C ALA A 32 -2.53 3.65 6.25
N LEU A 33 -1.81 3.64 5.12
CA LEU A 33 -0.41 4.07 5.07
C LEU A 33 -0.24 5.58 5.23
N VAL A 34 -1.18 6.42 4.81
CA VAL A 34 -1.09 7.88 4.98
C VAL A 34 -0.83 8.28 6.44
N PRO A 35 -1.70 7.99 7.42
CA PRO A 35 -1.45 8.37 8.81
C PRO A 35 -0.26 7.63 9.42
N LEU A 36 -0.07 6.34 9.09
CA LEU A 36 1.06 5.55 9.58
C LEU A 36 2.41 6.13 9.14
N THR A 37 2.52 6.57 7.90
CA THR A 37 3.76 7.15 7.34
C THR A 37 4.03 8.53 7.94
N ILE A 38 2.99 9.36 8.09
CA ILE A 38 3.13 10.68 8.76
C ILE A 38 3.63 10.49 10.19
N TRP A 39 3.02 9.58 10.94
CA TRP A 39 3.46 9.26 12.30
C TRP A 39 4.89 8.70 12.33
N PHE A 40 5.24 7.80 11.40
CA PHE A 40 6.56 7.17 11.38
C PHE A 40 7.66 8.20 11.08
N VAL A 41 7.47 9.06 10.08
CA VAL A 41 8.42 10.12 9.74
C VAL A 41 8.56 11.12 10.89
N ALA A 42 7.45 11.56 11.50
CA ALA A 42 7.50 12.45 12.66
C ALA A 42 8.23 11.80 13.85
N SER A 43 8.01 10.50 14.09
CA SER A 43 8.69 9.76 15.16
C SER A 43 10.19 9.64 14.91
N LEU A 44 10.59 9.35 13.67
CA LEU A 44 12.01 9.32 13.29
C LEU A 44 12.68 10.69 13.40
N ALA A 45 11.97 11.77 13.02
CA ALA A 45 12.46 13.13 13.18
C ALA A 45 12.68 13.49 14.66
N ALA A 46 11.80 13.04 15.55
CA ALA A 46 11.95 13.23 17.00
C ALA A 46 13.12 12.42 17.59
N LEU A 47 13.54 11.33 16.94
CA LEU A 47 14.71 10.52 17.30
C LEU A 47 16.01 11.03 16.66
N ALA A 48 16.00 12.14 15.93
CA ALA A 48 17.20 12.66 15.30
C ALA A 48 18.29 12.98 16.34
N GLY A 49 19.45 12.34 16.21
CA GLY A 49 20.56 12.49 17.15
C GLY A 49 20.46 11.63 18.41
N ALA A 50 19.42 10.80 18.56
CA ALA A 50 19.34 9.80 19.61
C ALA A 50 20.46 8.76 19.45
N ASP A 51 20.97 8.28 20.58
CA ASP A 51 21.90 7.14 20.57
C ASP A 51 21.15 5.81 20.33
N HIS A 52 21.92 4.74 20.18
CA HIS A 52 21.37 3.41 19.94
C HIS A 52 20.40 2.97 21.03
N ASP A 53 20.73 3.22 22.30
CA ASP A 53 19.95 2.73 23.44
C ASP A 53 18.58 3.43 23.52
N HIS A 54 18.52 4.73 23.24
CA HIS A 54 17.25 5.46 23.12
C HIS A 54 16.37 4.93 21.98
N VAL A 55 16.94 4.53 20.84
CA VAL A 55 16.16 3.95 19.73
C VAL A 55 15.65 2.55 20.11
N VAL A 56 16.46 1.75 20.81
CA VAL A 56 16.03 0.44 21.33
C VAL A 56 14.89 0.60 22.32
N ASP A 57 14.98 1.55 23.24
CA ASP A 57 13.91 1.82 24.21
C ASP A 57 12.62 2.28 23.53
N TRP A 58 12.72 3.17 22.52
CA TRP A 58 11.57 3.58 21.72
C TRP A 58 10.89 2.40 21.02
N LEU A 59 11.68 1.54 20.37
CA LEU A 59 11.17 0.39 19.62
C LEU A 59 10.64 -0.72 20.54
N SER A 60 11.12 -0.79 21.79
CA SER A 60 10.67 -1.75 22.81
C SER A 60 9.24 -1.46 23.32
N SER A 61 8.70 -0.26 23.06
CA SER A 61 7.29 0.04 23.34
C SER A 61 6.37 -0.83 22.48
N PRO A 62 5.45 -1.61 23.07
CA PRO A 62 4.56 -2.50 22.31
C PRO A 62 3.72 -1.76 21.25
N ILE A 63 3.29 -0.52 21.55
CA ILE A 63 2.49 0.28 20.62
C ILE A 63 3.34 0.72 19.42
N VAL A 64 4.56 1.19 19.68
CA VAL A 64 5.50 1.59 18.63
C VAL A 64 5.83 0.38 17.75
N ALA A 65 6.16 -0.76 18.36
CA ALA A 65 6.47 -1.99 17.64
C ALA A 65 5.31 -2.40 16.72
N VAL A 66 4.07 -2.37 17.20
CA VAL A 66 2.89 -2.67 16.37
C VAL A 66 2.79 -1.69 15.20
N PHE A 67 2.96 -0.39 15.42
CA PHE A 67 2.84 0.59 14.34
C PHE A 67 3.97 0.43 13.31
N VAL A 68 5.20 0.15 13.74
CA VAL A 68 6.32 -0.15 12.84
C VAL A 68 6.04 -1.42 12.03
N ILE A 69 5.54 -2.48 12.66
CA ILE A 69 5.14 -3.71 11.96
C ILE A 69 4.05 -3.41 10.93
N LEU A 70 3.07 -2.56 11.27
CA LEU A 70 2.01 -2.16 10.35
C LEU A 70 2.55 -1.34 9.16
N VAL A 71 3.45 -0.39 9.39
CA VAL A 71 4.11 0.38 8.31
C VAL A 71 4.80 -0.59 7.35
N VAL A 72 5.58 -1.54 7.88
CA VAL A 72 6.33 -2.51 7.07
C VAL A 72 5.37 -3.45 6.33
N GLY A 73 4.46 -4.10 7.04
CA GLY A 73 3.57 -5.11 6.48
C GLY A 73 2.59 -4.54 5.45
N VAL A 74 1.89 -3.45 5.80
CA VAL A 74 0.96 -2.78 4.89
C VAL A 74 1.74 -2.13 3.73
N GLY A 75 2.92 -1.57 4.01
CA GLY A 75 3.80 -0.96 3.01
C GLY A 75 4.21 -1.94 1.92
N PHE A 76 4.72 -3.12 2.31
CA PHE A 76 5.07 -4.16 1.35
C PHE A 76 3.86 -4.69 0.59
N TYR A 77 2.72 -4.85 1.27
CA TYR A 77 1.50 -5.28 0.59
C TYR A 77 1.03 -4.25 -0.45
N HIS A 78 0.98 -2.97 -0.10
CA HIS A 78 0.62 -1.87 -0.99
C HIS A 78 1.59 -1.78 -2.18
N LEU A 79 2.89 -1.88 -1.93
CA LEU A 79 3.91 -1.92 -2.98
C LEU A 79 3.68 -3.09 -3.95
N LYS A 80 3.45 -4.29 -3.42
CA LYS A 80 3.19 -5.50 -4.24
C LYS A 80 2.03 -5.26 -5.20
N ILE A 81 0.88 -4.82 -4.69
CA ILE A 81 -0.30 -4.60 -5.53
C ILE A 81 -0.11 -3.39 -6.47
N GLY A 82 0.65 -2.37 -6.06
CA GLY A 82 0.97 -1.20 -6.90
C GLY A 82 1.83 -1.55 -8.10
N VAL A 83 2.90 -2.31 -7.87
CA VAL A 83 3.78 -2.78 -8.94
C VAL A 83 3.03 -3.71 -9.90
N GLN A 84 2.09 -4.52 -9.40
CA GLN A 84 1.25 -5.35 -10.26
C GLN A 84 0.46 -4.51 -11.29
N VAL A 85 -0.16 -3.40 -10.87
CA VAL A 85 -0.86 -2.48 -11.80
C VAL A 85 0.10 -1.92 -12.85
N VAL A 86 1.30 -1.50 -12.45
CA VAL A 86 2.30 -0.95 -13.39
C VAL A 86 2.75 -1.98 -14.43
N ILE A 87 2.78 -3.27 -14.08
CA ILE A 87 3.15 -4.35 -15.00
C ILE A 87 1.99 -4.73 -15.93
N GLU A 88 0.75 -4.66 -15.43
CA GLU A 88 -0.46 -5.10 -16.14
C GLU A 88 -1.06 -4.00 -17.06
N ASP A 89 -0.73 -2.72 -16.83
CA ASP A 89 -1.07 -1.58 -17.69
C ASP A 89 -0.14 -1.46 -18.92
#